data_AF-A0A971FW16-F1
#
_entry.id   AF-A0A971FW16-F1
#
_cell.length_a   1.000
_cell.length_b   1.000
_cell.length_c   1.000
_cell.angle_alpha   90.00
_cell.angle_beta   90.00
_cell.angle_gamma   90.00
#
_symmetry.space_group_name_H-M   'P 1'
#
loop_
_entity.id
_entity.type
_entity.pdbx_description
1 polymer ?
#
loop_
_entity_poly.entity_id
_entity_poly.type
_entity_poly.pdbx_seq_one_letter_code
_entity_poly.pdbx_strand_id
1 'polypeptide(L)' 'MASENEIQYAIMNGINFGKAKEPKDDSDKVKTKARKKSYQTGSHKSGAAKHKAEIRARVKSRSSQKKK' A
#
# COMPACT_ATOMS: atom_id res chain seq x y z
N MET A 1 -10.96 -7.54 -29.56
CA MET A 1 -10.18 -8.80 -29.56
C MET A 1 -8.81 -8.46 -30.10
N ALA A 2 -7.74 -9.01 -29.51
CA ALA A 2 -6.39 -8.80 -30.06
C ALA A 2 -6.35 -9.33 -31.50
N SER A 3 -5.62 -8.63 -32.37
CA SER A 3 -5.44 -9.06 -33.74
C SER A 3 -4.56 -10.32 -33.80
N GLU A 4 -4.76 -11.13 -34.83
CA GLU A 4 -4.02 -12.39 -35.00
C GLU A 4 -2.50 -12.15 -35.10
N ASN A 5 -2.11 -11.01 -35.69
CA ASN A 5 -0.71 -10.57 -35.76
C ASN A 5 -0.11 -10.22 -34.39
N GLU A 6 -0.88 -9.61 -33.49
CA GLU A 6 -0.43 -9.31 -32.13
C GLU A 6 -0.23 -10.58 -31.32
N ILE A 7 -1.08 -11.59 -31.52
CA ILE A 7 -0.98 -12.89 -30.87
C ILE A 7 0.28 -13.63 -31.34
N GLN A 8 0.51 -13.68 -32.65
CA GLN A 8 1.71 -14.30 -33.24
C GLN A 8 3.00 -13.59 -32.77
N TYR A 9 3.00 -12.25 -32.75
CA TYR A 9 4.12 -11.46 -32.27
C TYR A 9 4.41 -11.70 -30.78
N ALA A 10 3.38 -11.80 -29.94
CA ALA A 10 3.51 -12.09 -28.52
C ALA A 10 4.02 -13.51 -28.24
N ILE A 11 3.64 -14.49 -29.06
CA ILE A 11 4.14 -15.87 -28.99
C ILE A 11 5.61 -15.93 -29.42
N MET A 12 5.99 -15.20 -30.47
CA MET A 12 7.33 -15.31 -31.08
C MET A 12 8.40 -14.48 -30.35
N ASN A 13 8.06 -13.27 -29.91
CA ASN A 13 9.01 -12.34 -29.25
C ASN A 13 8.84 -12.28 -27.73
N GLY A 14 7.80 -12.92 -27.19
CA GLY A 14 7.46 -12.88 -25.76
C GLY A 14 6.81 -11.57 -25.32
N ILE A 15 6.09 -11.61 -24.20
CA ILE A 15 5.44 -10.44 -23.59
C ILE A 15 6.32 -9.89 -22.47
N ASN A 16 6.71 -8.61 -22.56
CA ASN A 16 7.45 -7.92 -21.51
C ASN A 16 6.48 -7.19 -20.56
N PHE A 17 6.36 -7.67 -19.32
CA PHE A 17 5.63 -6.97 -18.28
C PHE A 17 6.52 -5.89 -17.66
N GLY A 18 6.23 -4.63 -17.97
CA GLY A 18 6.91 -3.49 -17.34
C GLY A 18 6.82 -3.57 -15.81
N LYS A 19 7.87 -3.10 -15.12
CA LYS A 19 7.90 -3.07 -13.65
C LYS A 19 6.70 -2.30 -13.12
N ALA A 20 6.00 -2.88 -12.14
CA ALA A 20 4.98 -2.16 -11.39
C ALA A 20 5.61 -0.91 -10.76
N LYS A 21 4.88 0.23 -10.77
CA LYS A 21 5.37 1.44 -10.10
C LYS A 21 5.58 1.13 -8.63
N GLU A 22 6.83 1.24 -8.18
CA GLU A 22 7.17 1.12 -6.78
C GLU A 22 6.39 2.18 -5.98
N PRO A 23 5.85 1.82 -4.80
CA PRO A 23 5.18 2.77 -3.94
C PRO A 23 6.18 3.88 -3.57
N LYS A 24 5.88 5.12 -3.94
CA LYS A 24 6.65 6.28 -3.51
C LYS A 24 6.55 6.38 -1.99
N ASP A 25 7.68 6.23 -1.30
CA ASP A 25 7.74 6.47 0.14
C ASP A 25 7.66 7.97 0.40
N ASP A 26 6.44 8.45 0.65
CA ASP A 26 6.16 9.83 1.06
C ASP A 26 6.38 10.02 2.58
N SER A 27 7.38 9.36 3.16
CA SER A 27 7.72 9.41 4.60
C SER A 27 8.17 10.80 5.04
N ASP A 28 8.85 11.52 4.15
CA ASP A 28 9.53 12.78 4.50
C ASP A 28 8.63 14.01 4.33
N LYS A 29 7.40 13.82 3.84
CA LYS A 29 6.43 14.90 3.71
C LYS A 29 5.70 15.13 5.03
N VAL A 30 5.76 16.37 5.53
CA VAL A 30 4.94 16.84 6.65
C VAL A 30 3.47 16.50 6.39
N LYS A 31 2.90 15.63 7.24
CA LYS A 31 1.51 15.17 7.09
C LYS A 31 0.56 16.33 7.44
N THR A 32 -0.07 16.92 6.42
CA THR A 32 -1.12 17.94 6.59
C THR A 32 -2.35 17.38 7.32
N LYS A 33 -3.23 18.25 7.82
CA LYS A 33 -4.49 17.84 8.48
C LYS A 33 -5.35 16.96 7.56
N ALA A 34 -5.43 17.28 6.28
CA ALA A 34 -6.13 16.48 5.27
C ALA A 34 -5.53 15.07 5.12
N ARG A 35 -4.20 14.96 5.02
CA ARG A 35 -3.51 13.66 4.97
C ARG A 35 -3.77 12.86 6.24
N LYS A 36 -3.70 13.47 7.43
CA LYS A 36 -4.04 12.82 8.72
C LYS A 36 -5.47 12.28 8.76
N LYS A 37 -6.45 13.04 8.24
CA LYS A 37 -7.86 12.60 8.17
C LYS A 37 -8.02 11.35 7.29
N SER A 38 -7.28 11.26 6.17
CA SER A 38 -7.34 10.10 5.26
C SER A 38 -6.92 8.76 5.92
N TYR A 39 -5.99 8.79 6.89
CA TYR A 39 -5.63 7.62 7.70
C TYR A 39 -6.78 7.19 8.62
N GLN A 40 -7.53 8.16 9.17
CA GLN A 40 -8.65 7.91 10.06
C GLN A 40 -9.86 7.34 9.29
N THR A 41 -10.19 7.94 8.13
CA THR A 41 -11.31 7.53 7.27
C THR A 41 -11.03 6.27 6.45
N GLY A 42 -9.77 5.84 6.37
CA GLY A 42 -9.40 4.61 5.65
C GLY A 42 -9.42 4.75 4.12
N SER A 43 -9.17 5.97 3.60
CA SER A 43 -9.13 6.19 2.15
C SER A 43 -8.07 5.34 1.45
N HIS A 44 -8.30 4.97 0.19
CA HIS A 44 -7.35 4.18 -0.59
C HIS A 44 -5.96 4.85 -0.62
N LYS A 45 -4.89 4.06 -0.45
CA LYS A 45 -3.47 4.51 -0.33
C LYS A 45 -3.15 5.38 0.89
N SER A 46 -4.07 5.55 1.84
CA SER A 46 -3.78 6.32 3.05
C SER A 46 -2.94 5.56 4.06
N GLY A 47 -2.45 4.34 3.84
CA GLY A 47 -1.64 3.61 4.83
C GLY A 47 -2.35 3.31 6.17
N ALA A 48 -3.69 3.44 6.21
CA ALA A 48 -4.49 3.22 7.42
C ALA A 48 -4.30 1.83 8.04
N ALA A 49 -4.02 0.81 7.22
CA ALA A 49 -3.74 -0.56 7.68
C ALA A 49 -2.50 -0.63 8.59
N LYS A 50 -1.39 0.01 8.20
CA LYS A 50 -0.15 0.05 8.99
C LYS A 50 -0.38 0.72 10.35
N HIS A 51 -1.07 1.87 10.36
CA HIS A 51 -1.40 2.58 11.60
C HIS A 51 -2.34 1.78 12.52
N LYS A 52 -3.36 1.09 11.99
CA LYS A 52 -4.22 0.22 12.81
C LYS A 52 -3.43 -0.94 13.42
N ALA A 53 -2.50 -1.54 12.68
CA ALA A 53 -1.62 -2.59 13.19
C ALA A 53 -0.73 -2.08 14.33
N GLU A 54 -0.11 -0.89 14.18
CA GLU A 54 0.70 -0.26 15.23
C GLU A 54 -0.11 -0.02 16.51
N ILE A 55 -1.33 0.53 16.39
CA ILE A 55 -2.21 0.76 17.54
C ILE A 55 -2.58 -0.56 18.22
N ARG A 56 -2.91 -1.61 17.47
CA ARG A 56 -3.21 -2.95 18.02
C ARG A 56 -2.02 -3.51 18.80
N ALA A 57 -0.81 -3.40 18.25
CA ALA A 57 0.42 -3.85 18.93
C ALA A 57 0.63 -3.09 20.25
N ARG A 58 0.45 -1.76 20.25
CA ARG A 58 0.54 -0.94 21.46
C ARG A 58 -0.51 -1.29 22.50
N VAL A 59 -1.75 -1.59 22.10
CA VAL A 59 -2.79 -2.04 23.03
C VAL A 59 -2.42 -3.40 23.66
N LYS A 60 -1.93 -4.34 22.86
CA LYS A 60 -1.46 -5.66 23.34
C LYS A 60 -0.30 -5.52 24.33
N SER A 61 0.66 -4.62 24.09
CA SER A 61 1.77 -4.39 25.01
C SER A 61 1.34 -3.67 26.30
N ARG A 62 0.25 -2.89 26.27
CA ARG A 62 -0.31 -2.26 27.48
C ARG A 62 -0.98 -3.28 28.40
N SER A 63 -1.68 -4.29 27.86
CA SER A 63 -2.26 -5.35 28.70
C SER A 63 -1.19 -6.16 29.43
N SER A 64 -0.02 -6.37 28.83
CA SER A 64 1.11 -7.02 29.48
C SER A 64 1.87 -6.14 30.48
N GLN A 65 1.67 -4.81 30.45
CA GLN A 65 2.30 -3.86 31.36
C GLN A 65 1.45 -3.49 32.59
N LYS A 66 0.18 -3.91 32.65
CA LYS A 66 -0.56 -3.86 33.91
C LYS A 66 0.10 -4.82 34.88
N LYS A 67 1.01 -4.29 35.73
CA LYS A 67 1.44 -4.99 36.94
C LYS A 67 0.19 -5.36 37.74
N LYS A 68 0.15 -6.60 38.22
CA LYS A 68 -0.86 -7.06 39.19
C LYS A 68 -0.86 -6.14 40.40
#